data_AF-A0AAN4YXR4-F1
#
_entry.id   AF-A0AAN4YXR4-F1
#
_cell.length_a   1.000
_cell.length_b   1.000
_cell.length_c   1.000
_cell.angle_alpha   90.00
_cell.angle_beta   90.00
_cell.angle_gamma   90.00
#
_symmetry.space_group_name_H-M   'P 1'
#
loop_
_entity.id
_entity.type
_entity.pdbx_description
1 polymer ?
#
loop_
_entity_poly.entity_id
_entity_poly.type
_entity_poly.pdbx_seq_one_letter_code
_entity_poly.pdbx_strand_id
1 'polypeptide(L)'
;MVDGHSPERPGYWLHTGGTGILTYFDSEVRKVSGEPDDKVFNDWDGVDELVNLPAAAFHRNVDEIVLDVGSKHSDRVKTVIVCPPTIYGRGRGPVSGRGRQVYELASFILTQKYSPQLGRGLARWNNVHVYDLSRLYDGLVRAALDPTRQNDKEIWGAKGYFLSENGEHVWGDLSRQIGQQAFKHGYLTQEPEHKQWSLDEALKSPAGFEAASWGYNSRGSALRAREVLGWKPQEQSLEAEIPEIIRAEAARLGQ
;
A
#
# COMPACT_ATOMS: atom_id res chain seq x y z
N MET A 1 2.37 -4.58 26.55
CA MET A 1 1.39 -3.52 26.19
C MET A 1 0.22 -3.50 27.15
N VAL A 2 -0.42 -4.65 27.47
CA VAL A 2 -1.66 -4.70 28.27
C VAL A 2 -1.51 -4.23 29.72
N ASP A 3 -0.41 -4.58 30.41
CA ASP A 3 -0.26 -4.38 31.86
C ASP A 3 -0.31 -2.92 32.34
N GLY A 4 -0.16 -1.93 31.44
CA GLY A 4 -0.21 -0.49 31.76
C GLY A 4 -1.56 0.21 31.50
N HIS A 5 -2.56 -0.51 30.98
CA HIS A 5 -3.86 0.05 30.59
C HIS A 5 -5.01 -0.56 31.40
N SER A 6 -6.13 0.15 31.54
CA SER A 6 -7.35 -0.32 32.21
C SER A 6 -8.58 -0.01 31.35
N PRO A 7 -9.77 -0.55 31.66
CA PRO A 7 -11.00 -0.19 30.95
C PRO A 7 -11.32 1.31 30.97
N GLU A 8 -10.95 2.01 32.05
CA GLU A 8 -11.14 3.46 32.23
C GLU A 8 -10.05 4.27 31.53
N ARG A 9 -8.90 3.65 31.23
CA ARG A 9 -7.77 4.29 30.55
C ARG A 9 -7.14 3.32 29.54
N PRO A 10 -7.83 3.02 28.43
CA PRO A 10 -7.36 2.04 27.46
C PRO A 10 -6.14 2.57 26.69
N GLY A 11 -5.33 1.65 26.19
CA GLY A 11 -4.28 1.94 25.21
C GLY A 11 -4.84 1.86 23.79
N TYR A 12 -4.28 2.67 22.88
CA TYR A 12 -4.64 2.62 21.46
C TYR A 12 -3.42 2.20 20.64
N TRP A 13 -3.57 1.13 19.86
CA TRP A 13 -2.56 0.63 18.95
C TRP A 13 -3.03 0.82 17.51
N LEU A 14 -2.58 1.90 16.88
CA LEU A 14 -2.74 2.11 15.44
C LEU A 14 -1.56 1.42 14.74
N HIS A 15 -1.78 0.19 14.28
CA HIS A 15 -0.76 -0.59 13.59
C HIS A 15 -0.70 -0.21 12.11
N THR A 16 0.51 0.01 11.59
CA THR A 16 0.75 0.12 10.15
C THR A 16 1.11 -1.25 9.60
N GLY A 17 0.15 -1.90 8.95
CA GLY A 17 0.37 -3.10 8.13
C GLY A 17 0.64 -2.73 6.67
N GLY A 18 0.11 -3.51 5.75
CA GLY A 18 0.18 -3.22 4.31
C GLY A 18 -0.75 -4.11 3.51
N THR A 19 -1.19 -3.65 2.33
CA THR A 19 -2.00 -4.47 1.39
C THR A 19 -1.19 -5.58 0.71
N GLY A 20 0.08 -5.76 1.09
CA GLY A 20 0.85 -6.96 0.78
C GLY A 20 0.14 -8.25 1.20
N ILE A 21 -0.74 -8.21 2.21
CA ILE A 21 -1.58 -9.35 2.58
C ILE A 21 -2.43 -9.87 1.40
N LEU A 22 -2.80 -8.99 0.46
CA LEU A 22 -3.67 -9.30 -0.68
C LEU A 22 -2.92 -10.00 -1.83
N THR A 23 -1.58 -9.98 -1.83
CA THR A 23 -0.77 -10.62 -2.89
C THR A 23 -0.65 -12.13 -2.70
N TYR A 24 -1.14 -12.67 -1.58
CA TYR A 24 -1.01 -14.08 -1.19
C TYR A 24 -1.42 -15.06 -2.30
N PHE A 25 -2.50 -14.78 -3.01
CA PHE A 25 -3.00 -15.67 -4.05
C PHE A 25 -2.06 -15.74 -5.25
N ASP A 26 -1.38 -14.64 -5.59
CA ASP A 26 -0.40 -14.64 -6.67
C ASP A 26 0.92 -15.25 -6.22
N SER A 27 1.42 -14.89 -5.03
CA SER A 27 2.74 -15.30 -4.56
C SER A 27 2.79 -16.75 -4.05
N GLU A 28 1.78 -17.19 -3.27
CA GLU A 28 1.82 -18.47 -2.56
C GLU A 28 0.92 -19.54 -3.20
N VAL A 29 -0.24 -19.16 -3.76
CA VAL A 29 -1.23 -20.12 -4.26
C VAL A 29 -1.03 -20.43 -5.75
N ARG A 30 -1.18 -19.41 -6.60
CA ARG A 30 -1.13 -19.56 -8.06
C ARG A 30 0.31 -19.53 -8.59
N LYS A 31 1.22 -18.87 -7.86
CA LYS A 31 2.62 -18.65 -8.25
C LYS A 31 2.75 -18.01 -9.62
N VAL A 32 1.94 -16.98 -9.85
CA VAL A 32 1.90 -16.19 -11.09
C VAL A 32 2.44 -14.79 -10.85
N SER A 33 2.96 -14.17 -11.90
CA SER A 33 3.38 -12.78 -11.88
C SER A 33 3.05 -12.11 -13.20
N GLY A 34 2.46 -10.92 -13.15
CA GLY A 34 2.07 -10.15 -14.33
C GLY A 34 0.75 -10.55 -14.97
N GLU A 35 -0.01 -11.48 -14.36
CA GLU A 35 -1.35 -11.84 -14.80
C GLU A 35 -2.41 -10.99 -14.08
N PRO A 36 -3.57 -10.71 -14.71
CA PRO A 36 -4.64 -9.98 -14.04
C PRO A 36 -5.40 -10.90 -13.07
N ASP A 37 -5.99 -10.29 -12.04
CA ASP A 37 -6.98 -10.95 -11.17
C ASP A 37 -8.19 -10.02 -10.97
N ASP A 38 -9.39 -10.57 -11.11
CA ASP A 38 -10.65 -9.85 -10.89
C ASP A 38 -11.05 -9.79 -9.41
N LYS A 39 -10.42 -10.58 -8.54
CA LYS A 39 -10.67 -10.54 -7.09
C LYS A 39 -10.37 -9.15 -6.53
N VAL A 40 -11.34 -8.60 -5.82
CA VAL A 40 -11.23 -7.38 -5.01
C VAL A 40 -11.64 -7.72 -3.58
N PHE A 41 -10.76 -7.49 -2.62
CA PHE A 41 -11.08 -7.59 -1.20
C PHE A 41 -11.80 -6.33 -0.73
N ASN A 42 -12.46 -6.37 0.41
CA ASN A 42 -12.96 -5.14 1.05
C ASN A 42 -12.87 -5.27 2.57
N ASP A 43 -12.76 -4.13 3.25
CA ASP A 43 -12.57 -4.05 4.69
C ASP A 43 -13.86 -3.81 5.48
N TRP A 44 -15.03 -3.85 4.83
CA TRP A 44 -16.32 -3.60 5.45
C TRP A 44 -17.15 -4.88 5.58
N ASP A 45 -17.97 -5.22 4.59
CA ASP A 45 -18.80 -6.44 4.59
C ASP A 45 -17.97 -7.70 4.28
N GLY A 46 -16.81 -7.55 3.65
CA GLY A 46 -15.85 -8.61 3.34
C GLY A 46 -14.68 -8.73 4.32
N VAL A 47 -14.70 -8.01 5.45
CA VAL A 47 -13.58 -7.98 6.41
C VAL A 47 -13.21 -9.37 6.95
N ASP A 48 -14.18 -10.29 7.01
CA ASP A 48 -13.97 -11.67 7.44
C ASP A 48 -12.92 -12.40 6.58
N GLU A 49 -12.82 -12.08 5.29
CA GLU A 49 -11.77 -12.65 4.44
C GLU A 49 -10.38 -12.15 4.85
N LEU A 50 -10.25 -10.86 5.19
CA LEU A 50 -8.98 -10.24 5.57
C LEU A 50 -8.46 -10.79 6.91
N VAL A 51 -9.34 -10.92 7.91
CA VAL A 51 -8.99 -11.44 9.24
C VAL A 51 -8.75 -12.94 9.26
N ASN A 52 -9.08 -13.65 8.18
CA ASN A 52 -8.82 -15.09 8.03
C ASN A 52 -7.81 -15.41 6.93
N LEU A 53 -7.11 -14.41 6.37
CA LEU A 53 -5.99 -14.66 5.46
C LEU A 53 -4.91 -15.53 6.15
N PRO A 54 -4.27 -16.46 5.42
CA PRO A 54 -3.24 -17.33 6.00
C PRO A 54 -2.03 -16.55 6.53
N ALA A 55 -1.42 -17.03 7.62
CA ALA A 55 -0.25 -16.40 8.24
C ALA A 55 0.95 -16.18 7.29
N ALA A 56 1.02 -16.93 6.19
CA ALA A 56 2.03 -16.78 5.13
C ALA A 56 1.78 -15.57 4.22
N ALA A 57 0.59 -14.96 4.24
CA ALA A 57 0.34 -13.70 3.55
C ALA A 57 1.26 -12.60 4.10
N PHE A 58 1.82 -11.78 3.23
CA PHE A 58 2.83 -10.79 3.62
C PHE A 58 2.25 -9.78 4.61
N HIS A 59 2.94 -9.57 5.75
CA HIS A 59 2.50 -8.83 6.96
C HIS A 59 1.59 -9.59 7.94
N ARG A 60 0.89 -10.65 7.50
CA ARG A 60 -0.16 -11.31 8.29
C ARG A 60 0.33 -11.86 9.62
N ASN A 61 1.55 -12.39 9.66
CA ASN A 61 2.18 -12.92 10.87
C ASN A 61 2.28 -11.91 12.02
N VAL A 62 2.37 -10.61 11.74
CA VAL A 62 2.34 -9.55 12.75
C VAL A 62 0.92 -9.06 13.00
N ASP A 63 0.11 -8.93 11.94
CA ASP A 63 -1.30 -8.54 12.03
C ASP A 63 -2.10 -9.47 12.95
N GLU A 64 -1.81 -10.78 12.95
CA GLU A 64 -2.42 -11.76 13.85
C GLU A 64 -2.25 -11.40 15.33
N ILE A 65 -1.07 -10.89 15.71
CA ILE A 65 -0.80 -10.47 17.10
C ILE A 65 -1.66 -9.24 17.45
N VAL A 66 -1.81 -8.30 16.52
CA VAL A 66 -2.62 -7.08 16.73
C VAL A 66 -4.10 -7.42 16.86
N LEU A 67 -4.61 -8.31 16.01
CA LEU A 67 -5.99 -8.79 16.08
C LEU A 67 -6.25 -9.59 17.36
N ASP A 68 -5.31 -10.44 17.77
CA ASP A 68 -5.42 -11.24 18.98
C ASP A 68 -5.50 -10.35 20.23
N VAL A 69 -4.64 -9.34 20.32
CA VAL A 69 -4.69 -8.33 21.39
C VAL A 69 -6.02 -7.58 21.37
N GLY A 70 -6.44 -7.13 20.18
CA GLY A 70 -7.71 -6.41 19.99
C GLY A 70 -8.95 -7.23 20.28
N SER A 71 -8.85 -8.56 20.26
CA SER A 71 -9.96 -9.48 20.55
C SER A 71 -9.98 -9.88 22.02
N LYS A 72 -8.83 -10.34 22.55
CA LYS A 72 -8.71 -10.86 23.93
C LYS A 72 -8.67 -9.77 25.00
N HIS A 73 -8.21 -8.58 24.65
CA HIS A 73 -8.02 -7.45 25.58
C HIS A 73 -8.74 -6.19 25.12
N SER A 74 -9.87 -6.34 24.42
CA SER A 74 -10.64 -5.24 23.81
C SER A 74 -11.16 -4.20 24.80
N ASP A 75 -11.26 -4.54 26.09
CA ASP A 75 -11.62 -3.64 27.17
C ASP A 75 -10.46 -2.69 27.53
N ARG A 76 -9.21 -3.15 27.42
CA ARG A 76 -7.99 -2.42 27.86
C ARG A 76 -7.14 -1.89 26.70
N VAL A 77 -7.23 -2.49 25.52
CA VAL A 77 -6.45 -2.11 24.34
C VAL A 77 -7.36 -2.08 23.12
N LYS A 78 -7.40 -0.93 22.45
CA LYS A 78 -8.12 -0.70 21.20
C LYS A 78 -7.12 -0.79 20.06
N THR A 79 -7.33 -1.72 19.14
CA THR A 79 -6.40 -1.95 18.03
C THR A 79 -7.07 -1.67 16.70
N VAL A 80 -6.25 -1.26 15.73
CA VAL A 80 -6.62 -1.13 14.33
C VAL A 80 -5.36 -1.39 13.50
N ILE A 81 -5.52 -1.94 12.32
CA ILE A 81 -4.49 -2.22 11.33
C ILE A 81 -4.82 -1.41 10.09
N VAL A 82 -4.04 -0.38 9.81
CA VAL A 82 -4.12 0.34 8.54
C VAL A 82 -3.25 -0.39 7.52
N CYS A 83 -3.83 -0.71 6.37
CA CYS A 83 -3.16 -1.38 5.26
C CYS A 83 -3.02 -0.39 4.08
N PRO A 84 -1.89 0.32 3.99
CA PRO A 84 -1.57 1.11 2.81
C PRO A 84 -1.29 0.23 1.58
N PRO A 85 -1.71 0.67 0.39
CA PRO A 85 -1.28 0.11 -0.88
C PRO A 85 -0.03 0.82 -1.38
N THR A 86 0.14 0.95 -2.70
CA THR A 86 1.23 1.74 -3.26
C THR A 86 1.09 3.21 -2.84
N ILE A 87 1.95 3.65 -1.91
CA ILE A 87 1.96 5.03 -1.41
C ILE A 87 2.79 5.91 -2.34
N TYR A 88 2.23 7.03 -2.76
CA TYR A 88 2.93 8.06 -3.56
C TYR A 88 2.79 9.46 -2.96
N GLY A 89 3.52 10.42 -3.54
CA GLY A 89 3.55 11.81 -3.07
C GLY A 89 4.69 12.07 -2.10
N ARG A 90 5.20 13.32 -2.13
CA ARG A 90 6.30 13.73 -1.25
C ARG A 90 5.85 13.84 0.20
N GLY A 91 6.45 13.02 1.07
CA GLY A 91 6.22 13.05 2.51
C GLY A 91 6.59 14.39 3.14
N ARG A 92 5.83 14.79 4.18
CA ARG A 92 6.05 16.01 4.99
C ARG A 92 6.75 15.74 6.33
N GLY A 93 7.09 14.49 6.59
CA GLY A 93 7.73 14.07 7.84
C GLY A 93 9.24 14.36 7.87
N PRO A 94 9.88 14.26 9.05
CA PRO A 94 11.30 14.58 9.24
C PRO A 94 12.27 13.51 8.72
N VAL A 95 11.75 12.34 8.31
CA VAL A 95 12.52 11.19 7.82
C VAL A 95 12.54 11.16 6.30
N SER A 96 12.57 9.97 5.68
CA SER A 96 12.40 9.84 4.24
C SER A 96 11.07 10.45 3.79
N GLY A 97 11.14 11.46 2.91
CA GLY A 97 10.00 11.97 2.15
C GLY A 97 9.73 11.19 0.85
N ARG A 98 10.51 10.13 0.59
CA ARG A 98 10.48 9.30 -0.62
C ARG A 98 9.64 8.04 -0.40
N GLY A 99 8.80 7.70 -1.38
CA GLY A 99 8.10 6.41 -1.42
C GLY A 99 9.01 5.24 -1.80
N ARG A 100 8.40 4.07 -2.03
CA ARG A 100 9.13 2.82 -2.38
C ARG A 100 8.83 2.35 -3.80
N GLN A 101 7.77 1.58 -4.02
CA GLN A 101 7.56 0.82 -5.25
C GLN A 101 7.66 1.68 -6.54
N VAL A 102 6.86 2.76 -6.66
CA VAL A 102 6.85 3.61 -7.87
C VAL A 102 8.12 4.43 -8.01
N TYR A 103 8.69 4.89 -6.89
CA TYR A 103 9.94 5.66 -6.88
C TYR A 103 11.11 4.76 -7.29
N GLU A 104 11.11 3.50 -6.89
CA GLU A 104 12.12 2.54 -7.30
C GLU A 104 11.96 2.15 -8.77
N LEU A 105 10.73 2.03 -9.27
CA LEU A 105 10.46 1.86 -10.71
C LEU A 105 10.97 3.06 -11.53
N ALA A 106 10.71 4.29 -11.08
CA ALA A 106 11.23 5.50 -11.75
C ALA A 106 12.76 5.58 -11.69
N SER A 107 13.37 5.34 -10.52
CA SER A 107 14.82 5.24 -10.34
C SER A 107 15.42 4.20 -11.29
N PHE A 108 14.79 3.04 -11.38
CA PHE A 108 15.21 1.95 -12.25
C PHE A 108 15.18 2.37 -13.72
N ILE A 109 14.07 2.93 -14.20
CA ILE A 109 13.91 3.37 -15.59
C ILE A 109 14.93 4.46 -15.93
N LEU A 110 15.12 5.43 -15.04
CA LEU A 110 16.10 6.51 -15.20
C LEU A 110 17.55 6.02 -15.23
N THR A 111 17.85 4.90 -14.58
CA THR A 111 19.22 4.36 -14.52
C THR A 111 19.48 3.36 -15.64
N GLN A 112 18.55 2.44 -15.87
CA GLN A 112 18.68 1.33 -16.81
C GLN A 112 18.22 1.67 -18.23
N LYS A 113 17.49 2.78 -18.40
CA LYS A 113 17.05 3.34 -19.69
C LYS A 113 16.12 2.40 -20.49
N TYR A 114 15.39 1.53 -19.79
CA TYR A 114 14.27 0.73 -20.32
C TYR A 114 13.18 0.57 -19.26
N SER A 115 11.97 0.23 -19.70
CA SER A 115 10.77 0.06 -18.85
C SER A 115 10.50 -1.43 -18.59
N PRO A 116 10.65 -1.92 -17.34
CA PRO A 116 10.42 -3.33 -17.02
C PRO A 116 8.93 -3.65 -16.88
N GLN A 117 8.52 -4.87 -17.23
CA GLN A 117 7.22 -5.43 -16.87
C GLN A 117 7.39 -6.89 -16.45
N LEU A 118 6.72 -7.34 -15.40
CA LEU A 118 6.70 -8.77 -15.06
C LEU A 118 5.61 -9.46 -15.88
N GLY A 119 5.94 -10.60 -16.49
CA GLY A 119 5.00 -11.37 -17.31
C GLY A 119 4.29 -10.50 -18.36
N ARG A 120 2.97 -10.60 -18.43
CA ARG A 120 2.14 -9.77 -19.33
C ARG A 120 1.95 -8.33 -18.84
N GLY A 121 2.42 -7.99 -17.63
CA GLY A 121 2.32 -6.65 -17.05
C GLY A 121 0.92 -6.26 -16.58
N LEU A 122 -0.01 -7.21 -16.46
CA LEU A 122 -1.43 -6.96 -16.22
C LEU A 122 -1.83 -6.98 -14.74
N ALA A 123 -0.87 -7.19 -13.84
CA ALA A 123 -1.10 -7.14 -12.41
C ALA A 123 -1.54 -5.73 -11.96
N ARG A 124 -2.53 -5.66 -11.07
CA ARG A 124 -3.15 -4.42 -10.60
C ARG A 124 -2.92 -4.19 -9.12
N TRP A 125 -2.61 -2.96 -8.73
CA TRP A 125 -2.49 -2.58 -7.33
C TRP A 125 -3.22 -1.26 -7.07
N ASN A 126 -3.93 -1.17 -5.95
CA ASN A 126 -4.40 0.12 -5.47
C ASN A 126 -3.25 1.11 -5.20
N ASN A 127 -3.57 2.38 -5.14
CA ASN A 127 -2.61 3.41 -4.74
C ASN A 127 -3.27 4.46 -3.84
N VAL A 128 -2.45 5.20 -3.10
CA VAL A 128 -2.90 6.29 -2.24
C VAL A 128 -1.84 7.37 -2.10
N HIS A 129 -2.25 8.63 -2.15
CA HIS A 129 -1.34 9.72 -1.85
C HIS A 129 -1.04 9.75 -0.33
N VAL A 130 0.21 10.02 0.04
CA VAL A 130 0.67 10.02 1.44
C VAL A 130 -0.11 11.00 2.32
N TYR A 131 -0.67 12.07 1.75
CA TYR A 131 -1.50 13.02 2.51
C TYR A 131 -2.91 12.48 2.78
N ASP A 132 -3.50 11.75 1.84
CA ASP A 132 -4.76 11.03 2.09
C ASP A 132 -4.60 9.98 3.18
N LEU A 133 -3.50 9.22 3.12
CA LEU A 133 -3.15 8.26 4.16
C LEU A 133 -2.97 8.95 5.52
N SER A 134 -2.27 10.09 5.56
CA SER A 134 -2.08 10.84 6.81
C SER A 134 -3.39 11.35 7.42
N ARG A 135 -4.39 11.71 6.59
CA ARG A 135 -5.73 12.10 7.04
C ARG A 135 -6.51 10.92 7.62
N LEU A 136 -6.31 9.70 7.12
CA LEU A 136 -6.88 8.50 7.73
C LEU A 136 -6.33 8.30 9.14
N TYR A 137 -5.01 8.39 9.32
CA TYR A 137 -4.40 8.30 10.65
C TYR A 137 -4.87 9.42 11.58
N ASP A 138 -4.98 10.66 11.12
CA ASP A 138 -5.55 11.77 11.91
C ASP A 138 -6.99 11.45 12.34
N GLY A 139 -7.82 10.90 11.45
CA GLY A 139 -9.18 10.45 11.76
C GLY A 139 -9.22 9.36 12.86
N LEU A 140 -8.32 8.37 12.79
CA LEU A 140 -8.19 7.34 13.82
C LEU A 140 -7.71 7.90 15.16
N VAL A 141 -6.74 8.83 15.15
CA VAL A 141 -6.27 9.51 16.37
C VAL A 141 -7.41 10.31 17.00
N ARG A 142 -8.19 11.05 16.20
CA ARG A 142 -9.38 11.77 16.70
C ARG A 142 -10.41 10.82 17.29
N ALA A 143 -10.67 9.69 16.64
CA ALA A 143 -11.57 8.66 17.16
C ALA A 143 -11.05 8.07 18.48
N ALA A 144 -9.74 7.89 18.63
CA ALA A 144 -9.13 7.40 19.88
C ALA A 144 -9.23 8.41 21.03
N LEU A 145 -9.26 9.71 20.71
CA LEU A 145 -9.39 10.80 21.69
C LEU A 145 -10.86 11.10 22.05
N ASP A 146 -11.83 10.57 21.30
CA ASP A 146 -13.25 10.76 21.55
C ASP A 146 -13.80 9.65 22.48
N PRO A 147 -14.17 9.98 23.73
CA PRO A 147 -14.68 8.98 24.67
C PRO A 147 -15.95 8.27 24.19
N THR A 148 -16.76 8.91 23.34
CA THR A 148 -17.98 8.31 22.80
C THR A 148 -17.68 7.17 21.81
N ARG A 149 -16.46 7.13 21.27
CA ARG A 149 -16.01 6.15 20.27
C ARG A 149 -15.12 5.06 20.84
N GLN A 150 -14.80 5.08 22.14
CA GLN A 150 -13.94 4.09 22.78
C GLN A 150 -14.38 2.64 22.55
N ASN A 151 -15.69 2.39 22.50
CA ASN A 151 -16.26 1.05 22.35
C ASN A 151 -16.89 0.82 20.97
N ASP A 152 -16.53 1.63 19.98
CA ASP A 152 -16.96 1.46 18.60
C ASP A 152 -16.29 0.23 17.98
N LYS A 153 -17.05 -0.86 17.87
CA LYS A 153 -16.57 -2.14 17.32
C LYS A 153 -16.33 -2.10 15.82
N GLU A 154 -16.83 -1.08 15.13
CA GLU A 154 -16.55 -0.91 13.70
C GLU A 154 -15.22 -0.18 13.45
N ILE A 155 -14.62 0.42 14.49
CA ILE A 155 -13.25 0.93 14.42
C ILE A 155 -12.26 -0.03 15.07
N TRP A 156 -12.58 -0.53 16.28
CA TRP A 156 -11.60 -1.14 17.17
C TRP A 156 -11.73 -2.66 17.29
N GLY A 157 -10.59 -3.34 17.31
CA GLY A 157 -10.47 -4.74 17.70
C GLY A 157 -10.59 -5.71 16.52
N ALA A 158 -11.48 -6.70 16.66
CA ALA A 158 -11.52 -7.88 15.79
C ALA A 158 -11.75 -7.59 14.28
N LYS A 159 -12.38 -6.46 13.95
CA LYS A 159 -12.61 -6.00 12.56
C LYS A 159 -11.57 -4.99 12.07
N GLY A 160 -10.44 -4.86 12.77
CA GLY A 160 -9.58 -3.69 12.72
C GLY A 160 -8.85 -3.42 11.42
N TYR A 161 -9.09 -4.11 10.30
CA TYR A 161 -8.45 -3.75 9.03
C TYR A 161 -9.08 -2.49 8.42
N PHE A 162 -8.23 -1.54 8.06
CA PHE A 162 -8.56 -0.34 7.31
C PHE A 162 -7.70 -0.33 6.05
N LEU A 163 -8.29 -0.70 4.92
CA LEU A 163 -7.68 -0.46 3.61
C LEU A 163 -7.71 1.05 3.34
N SER A 164 -6.81 1.52 2.49
CA SER A 164 -6.62 2.97 2.28
C SER A 164 -6.24 3.29 0.85
N GLU A 165 -7.21 3.31 -0.05
CA GLU A 165 -6.99 3.56 -1.48
C GLU A 165 -7.69 4.82 -2.00
N ASN A 166 -7.15 5.37 -3.09
CA ASN A 166 -7.74 6.45 -3.88
C ASN A 166 -7.50 6.21 -5.39
N GLY A 167 -7.56 4.95 -5.83
CA GLY A 167 -7.22 4.59 -7.20
C GLY A 167 -6.59 3.21 -7.33
N GLU A 168 -6.43 2.78 -8.58
CA GLU A 168 -5.83 1.51 -8.99
C GLU A 168 -5.01 1.74 -10.26
N HIS A 169 -3.88 1.05 -10.36
CA HIS A 169 -3.02 1.09 -11.53
C HIS A 169 -2.68 -0.33 -12.01
N VAL A 170 -2.39 -0.46 -13.30
CA VAL A 170 -1.81 -1.65 -13.91
C VAL A 170 -0.30 -1.46 -13.97
N TRP A 171 0.50 -2.38 -13.44
CA TRP A 171 1.96 -2.20 -13.32
C TRP A 171 2.67 -2.01 -14.66
N GLY A 172 2.29 -2.77 -15.70
CA GLY A 172 2.86 -2.63 -17.03
C GLY A 172 2.57 -1.26 -17.66
N ASP A 173 1.35 -0.75 -17.47
CA ASP A 173 0.95 0.57 -17.96
C ASP A 173 1.66 1.69 -17.19
N LEU A 174 1.77 1.57 -15.86
CA LEU A 174 2.50 2.53 -15.03
C LEU A 174 3.98 2.60 -15.42
N SER A 175 4.64 1.45 -15.60
CA SER A 175 6.03 1.37 -16.07
C SER A 175 6.21 2.07 -17.41
N ARG A 176 5.29 1.86 -18.35
CA ARG A 176 5.25 2.54 -19.65
C ARG A 176 5.07 4.03 -19.53
N GLN A 177 4.10 4.46 -18.74
CA GLN A 177 3.81 5.86 -18.56
C GLN A 177 5.00 6.61 -17.96
N ILE A 178 5.68 6.02 -16.96
CA ILE A 178 6.89 6.60 -16.36
C ILE A 178 8.00 6.73 -17.41
N GLY A 179 8.26 5.68 -18.19
CA GLY A 179 9.27 5.73 -19.26
C GLY A 179 8.99 6.79 -20.32
N GLN A 180 7.75 6.86 -20.80
CA GLN A 180 7.30 7.85 -21.78
C GLN A 180 7.43 9.28 -21.26
N GLN A 181 7.02 9.53 -20.01
CA GLN A 181 7.14 10.85 -19.39
C GLN A 181 8.61 11.21 -19.15
N ALA A 182 9.46 10.27 -18.74
CA ALA A 182 10.89 10.52 -18.55
C ALA A 182 11.57 10.94 -19.86
N PHE A 183 11.23 10.32 -20.98
CA PHE A 183 11.67 10.76 -22.31
C PHE A 183 11.10 12.13 -22.68
N LYS A 184 9.78 12.32 -22.57
CA LYS A 184 9.09 13.58 -22.91
C LYS A 184 9.65 14.79 -22.14
N HIS A 185 10.05 14.59 -20.90
CA HIS A 185 10.63 15.63 -20.04
C HIS A 185 12.16 15.75 -20.14
N GLY A 186 12.81 15.01 -21.04
CA GLY A 186 14.23 15.15 -21.35
C GLY A 186 15.19 14.42 -20.41
N TYR A 187 14.69 13.57 -19.50
CA TYR A 187 15.53 12.74 -18.63
C TYR A 187 16.09 11.50 -19.34
N LEU A 188 15.52 11.14 -20.49
CA LEU A 188 16.00 10.11 -21.40
C LEU A 188 16.18 10.71 -22.79
N THR A 189 17.19 10.24 -23.53
CA THR A 189 17.47 10.71 -24.91
C THR A 189 16.58 10.07 -25.97
N GLN A 190 15.94 8.94 -25.62
CA GLN A 190 15.03 8.19 -26.47
C GLN A 190 13.90 7.59 -25.62
N GLU A 191 12.76 7.30 -26.25
CA GLU A 191 11.69 6.57 -25.57
C GLU A 191 12.20 5.17 -25.17
N PRO A 192 12.10 4.80 -23.87
CA PRO A 192 12.65 3.54 -23.39
C PRO A 192 11.86 2.35 -23.92
N GLU A 193 12.58 1.33 -24.40
CA GLU A 193 11.97 0.06 -24.79
C GLU A 193 11.30 -0.64 -23.60
N HIS A 194 10.31 -1.47 -23.90
CA HIS A 194 9.64 -2.33 -22.93
C HIS A 194 10.33 -3.68 -22.84
N LYS A 195 10.69 -4.10 -21.63
CA LYS A 195 11.30 -5.41 -21.39
C LYS A 195 10.45 -6.23 -20.45
N GLN A 196 10.02 -7.37 -20.96
CA GLN A 196 9.35 -8.38 -20.15
C GLN A 196 10.38 -9.16 -19.32
N TRP A 197 10.02 -9.40 -18.07
CA TRP A 197 10.78 -10.18 -17.11
C TRP A 197 9.97 -11.36 -16.57
N SER A 198 10.68 -12.43 -16.28
CA SER A 198 10.29 -13.44 -15.30
C SER A 198 10.44 -12.90 -13.87
N LEU A 199 9.82 -13.58 -12.91
CA LEU A 199 9.98 -13.27 -11.49
C LEU A 199 11.46 -13.39 -11.03
N ASP A 200 12.21 -14.37 -11.56
CA ASP A 200 13.62 -14.59 -11.23
C ASP A 200 14.51 -13.43 -11.71
N GLU A 201 14.27 -12.92 -12.92
CA GLU A 201 14.97 -11.73 -13.45
C GLU A 201 14.66 -10.49 -12.60
N ALA A 202 13.40 -10.31 -12.19
CA ALA A 202 13.00 -9.20 -11.33
C ALA A 202 13.74 -9.24 -9.97
N LEU A 203 13.79 -10.41 -9.32
CA LEU A 203 14.48 -10.61 -8.04
C LEU A 203 16.00 -10.40 -8.12
N LYS A 204 16.61 -10.72 -9.27
CA LYS A 204 18.05 -10.51 -9.53
C LYS A 204 18.37 -9.09 -10.02
N SER A 205 17.35 -8.28 -10.33
CA SER A 205 17.54 -6.91 -10.77
C SER A 205 18.05 -6.02 -9.62
N PRO A 206 18.64 -4.85 -9.92
CA PRO A 206 18.99 -3.86 -8.91
C PRO A 206 17.83 -3.40 -8.01
N ALA A 207 16.57 -3.54 -8.45
CA ALA A 207 15.38 -3.21 -7.65
C ALA A 207 14.91 -4.35 -6.72
N GLY A 208 15.48 -5.56 -6.86
CA GLY A 208 15.28 -6.69 -5.94
C GLY A 208 13.81 -7.02 -5.66
N PHE A 209 13.43 -7.07 -4.39
CA PHE A 209 12.07 -7.40 -3.97
C PHE A 209 11.02 -6.39 -4.45
N GLU A 210 11.36 -5.10 -4.56
CA GLU A 210 10.41 -4.10 -5.08
C GLU A 210 10.00 -4.47 -6.51
N ALA A 211 10.95 -4.94 -7.33
CA ALA A 211 10.66 -5.42 -8.68
C ALA A 211 9.73 -6.63 -8.73
N ALA A 212 9.92 -7.59 -7.82
CA ALA A 212 9.01 -8.74 -7.70
C ALA A 212 7.57 -8.30 -7.40
N SER A 213 7.39 -7.27 -6.56
CA SER A 213 6.07 -6.76 -6.20
C SER A 213 5.30 -6.14 -7.38
N TRP A 214 5.98 -5.66 -8.43
CA TRP A 214 5.33 -5.14 -9.64
C TRP A 214 4.61 -6.22 -10.48
N GLY A 215 4.74 -7.49 -10.09
CA GLY A 215 4.07 -8.61 -10.73
C GLY A 215 2.82 -9.09 -10.01
N TYR A 216 2.45 -8.53 -8.86
CA TYR A 216 1.36 -9.07 -8.04
C TYR A 216 0.14 -8.17 -7.98
N ASN A 217 -1.03 -8.81 -7.86
CA ASN A 217 -2.30 -8.14 -7.65
C ASN A 217 -2.50 -7.83 -6.16
N SER A 218 -2.92 -6.60 -5.86
CA SER A 218 -3.31 -6.18 -4.52
C SER A 218 -4.43 -5.15 -4.64
N ARG A 219 -5.65 -5.68 -4.59
CA ARG A 219 -6.89 -4.98 -4.92
C ARG A 219 -7.85 -5.06 -3.74
N GLY A 220 -8.12 -3.93 -3.12
CA GLY A 220 -8.92 -3.79 -1.91
C GLY A 220 -9.77 -2.52 -1.95
N SER A 221 -11.04 -2.62 -1.58
CA SER A 221 -11.95 -1.47 -1.44
C SER A 221 -11.90 -0.93 -0.01
N ALA A 222 -11.49 0.33 0.15
CA ALA A 222 -11.34 1.01 1.45
C ALA A 222 -12.67 1.60 1.96
N LEU A 223 -13.61 0.75 2.32
CA LEU A 223 -14.97 1.15 2.69
C LEU A 223 -15.07 1.58 4.16
N ARG A 224 -14.39 0.86 5.07
CA ARG A 224 -14.52 1.08 6.53
C ARG A 224 -14.18 2.50 6.94
N ALA A 225 -13.04 3.04 6.49
CA ALA A 225 -12.63 4.41 6.81
C ALA A 225 -13.65 5.45 6.34
N ARG A 226 -14.28 5.21 5.17
CA ARG A 226 -15.30 6.10 4.59
C ARG A 226 -16.57 6.10 5.44
N GLU A 227 -17.02 4.92 5.85
CA GLU A 227 -18.23 4.75 6.67
C GLU A 227 -18.06 5.31 8.08
N VAL A 228 -16.99 4.92 8.79
CA VAL A 228 -16.89 5.19 10.24
C VAL A 228 -16.15 6.49 10.57
N LEU A 229 -15.31 7.01 9.67
CA LEU A 229 -14.54 8.24 9.91
C LEU A 229 -14.98 9.39 8.98
N GLY A 230 -15.83 9.13 7.99
CA GLY A 230 -16.08 10.08 6.91
C GLY A 230 -14.83 10.39 6.09
N TRP A 231 -13.82 9.52 6.13
CA TRP A 231 -12.56 9.72 5.42
C TRP A 231 -12.84 9.74 3.91
N LYS A 232 -12.36 10.78 3.24
CA LYS A 232 -12.47 10.94 1.79
C LYS A 232 -11.11 11.36 1.27
N PRO A 233 -10.51 10.60 0.35
CA PRO A 233 -9.34 11.06 -0.35
C PRO A 233 -9.59 12.34 -1.15
N GLN A 234 -8.58 13.19 -1.29
CA GLN A 234 -8.66 14.54 -1.87
C GLN A 234 -7.49 14.88 -2.79
N GLU A 235 -6.41 14.09 -2.77
CA GLU A 235 -5.21 14.41 -3.53
C GLU A 235 -5.32 13.94 -4.97
N GLN A 236 -4.40 14.43 -5.81
CA GLN A 236 -4.31 14.05 -7.21
C GLN A 236 -3.99 12.56 -7.39
N SER A 237 -4.32 12.01 -8.56
CA SER A 237 -4.05 10.62 -8.87
C SER A 237 -2.55 10.33 -9.00
N LEU A 238 -2.20 9.04 -8.94
CA LEU A 238 -0.81 8.60 -9.16
C LEU A 238 -0.29 9.07 -10.52
N GLU A 239 -1.11 9.00 -11.57
CA GLU A 239 -0.75 9.40 -12.93
C GLU A 239 -0.37 10.89 -13.01
N ALA A 240 -1.08 11.73 -12.26
CA ALA A 240 -0.78 13.17 -12.18
C ALA A 240 0.50 13.47 -11.38
N GLU A 241 0.87 12.61 -10.42
CA GLU A 241 2.11 12.76 -9.63
C GLU A 241 3.36 12.29 -10.40
N ILE A 242 3.24 11.43 -11.43
CA ILE A 242 4.38 10.83 -12.16
C ILE A 242 5.48 11.85 -12.55
N PRO A 243 5.18 13.04 -13.12
CA PRO A 243 6.22 14.01 -13.46
C PRO A 243 7.01 14.52 -12.24
N GLU A 244 6.39 14.63 -11.06
CA GLU A 244 7.08 14.99 -9.82
C GLU A 244 7.94 13.83 -9.31
N ILE A 245 7.44 12.58 -9.38
CA ILE A 245 8.21 11.38 -9.01
C ILE A 245 9.48 11.29 -9.85
N ILE A 246 9.37 11.44 -11.18
CA ILE A 246 10.51 11.40 -12.10
C ILE A 246 11.50 12.52 -11.77
N ARG A 247 11.02 13.76 -11.58
CA ARG A 247 11.89 14.90 -11.24
C ARG A 247 12.64 14.66 -9.93
N ALA A 248 11.95 14.16 -8.91
CA ALA A 248 12.54 13.89 -7.60
C ALA A 248 13.61 12.79 -7.69
N GLU A 249 13.36 11.71 -8.44
CA GLU A 249 14.33 10.63 -8.61
C GLU A 249 15.51 11.05 -9.51
N ALA A 250 15.27 11.84 -10.56
CA ALA A 250 16.34 12.40 -11.39
C ALA A 250 17.27 13.30 -10.56
N ALA A 251 16.71 14.22 -9.76
CA ALA A 251 17.49 15.07 -8.88
C ALA A 251 18.31 14.26 -7.86
N ARG A 252 17.74 13.17 -7.31
CA ARG A 252 18.45 12.25 -6.40
C ARG A 252 19.60 11.51 -7.10
N LEU A 253 19.45 11.19 -8.38
CA LEU A 253 20.46 10.53 -9.22
C LEU A 253 21.49 11.51 -9.81
N GLY A 254 21.32 12.83 -9.62
CA GLY A 254 22.19 13.85 -10.20
C GLY A 254 21.98 14.07 -11.71
N GLN A 255 20.79 13.76 -12.23
CA GLN A 255 20.37 13.99 -13.62
C GLN A 255 19.57 15.29 -13.76
#